data_AF-A0A382LBJ8-F1
#
_entry.id   AF-A0A382LBJ8-F1
#
_cell.length_a   1.000
_cell.length_b   1.000
_cell.length_c   1.000
_cell.angle_alpha   90.00
_cell.angle_beta   90.00
_cell.angle_gamma   90.00
#
_symmetry.space_group_name_H-M   'P 1'
#
loop_
_entity.id
_entity.type
_entity.pdbx_description
1 polymer ?
#
loop_
_entity_poly.entity_id
_entity_poly.type
_entity_poly.pdbx_seq_one_letter_code
_entity_poly.pdbx_strand_id
1 'polypeptide(L)'
;MFGALIVVLLGKERPNQCWMTSLISLAISSIISLFTVVAVLADKFQTIRYRMGGWPESNGYEIGIELRVDILAALVVFAVTFVGFVNTIYSKTRAEAEVQDKVSFFYALIQLLIVGLCGIVMTNDAFNLYVLIEITSLTSYALIAMGNRRAVLSSFNYVIMGTIGASFYLLGVGYLYIKTGTLNIDDIRMVLGNNNLWEHQSIVVAFIFIMLGVWTKMAFFPLHGWLPNAYAYAPSMTGTFMAPLMTKVMVYVMIRVMVWLFGKEFVDPGQHVWGELVIWMSVIAIVAGSLLALARTDIKKMLTYLIVAE
;
A
#
# COMPACT_ATOMS: atom_id res chain seq x y z
N MET A 1 -11.58 10.25 0.35
CA MET A 1 -12.79 9.54 -0.11
C MET A 1 -13.80 10.52 -0.71
N PHE A 2 -14.27 11.51 0.06
CA PHE A 2 -15.22 12.52 -0.45
C PHE A 2 -14.72 13.25 -1.70
N GLY A 3 -13.42 13.58 -1.79
CA GLY A 3 -12.81 14.13 -3.01
C GLY A 3 -13.05 13.25 -4.24
N ALA A 4 -12.82 11.93 -4.14
CA ALA A 4 -13.07 10.99 -5.24
C ALA A 4 -14.54 11.00 -5.68
N LEU A 5 -15.48 10.94 -4.72
CA LEU A 5 -16.92 10.96 -5.00
C LEU A 5 -17.34 12.26 -5.70
N ILE A 6 -16.88 13.41 -5.19
CA ILE A 6 -17.17 14.73 -5.77
C ILE A 6 -16.59 14.83 -7.18
N VAL A 7 -15.38 14.34 -7.41
CA VAL A 7 -14.76 14.33 -8.75
C VAL A 7 -15.58 13.49 -9.73
N VAL A 8 -16.06 12.32 -9.33
CA VAL A 8 -16.91 11.47 -10.19
C VAL A 8 -18.23 12.17 -10.52
N LEU A 9 -18.88 12.78 -9.54
CA LEU A 9 -20.15 13.49 -9.73
C LEU A 9 -20.01 14.72 -10.63
N LEU A 10 -18.99 15.55 -10.38
CA LEU A 10 -18.71 16.76 -11.18
C LEU A 10 -18.11 16.44 -12.55
N GLY A 11 -17.46 15.29 -12.70
CA GLY A 11 -16.66 14.93 -13.87
C GLY A 11 -17.45 14.87 -15.19
N LYS A 12 -18.77 14.65 -15.13
CA LYS A 12 -19.65 14.67 -16.31
C LYS A 12 -19.95 16.07 -16.82
N GLU A 13 -20.10 17.05 -15.93
CA GLU A 13 -20.58 18.39 -16.26
C GLU A 13 -19.46 19.43 -16.29
N ARG A 14 -18.42 19.26 -15.46
CA ARG A 14 -17.37 20.26 -15.21
C ARG A 14 -15.99 19.62 -15.06
N PRO A 15 -15.41 19.05 -16.12
CA PRO A 15 -14.12 18.37 -16.08
C PRO A 15 -12.99 19.28 -15.56
N ASN A 16 -13.02 20.57 -15.89
CA ASN A 16 -12.03 21.56 -15.44
C ASN A 16 -12.03 21.78 -13.91
N GLN A 17 -13.09 21.43 -13.19
CA GLN A 17 -13.17 21.57 -11.73
C GLN A 17 -12.58 20.35 -10.99
N CYS A 18 -12.38 19.22 -11.67
CA CYS A 18 -11.89 17.96 -11.07
C CYS A 18 -10.49 18.08 -10.47
N TRP A 19 -9.62 18.87 -11.11
CA TRP A 19 -8.30 19.16 -10.58
C TRP A 19 -8.38 19.99 -9.29
N MET A 20 -9.21 21.03 -9.28
CA MET A 20 -9.35 21.93 -8.13
C MET A 20 -9.92 21.19 -6.92
N THR A 21 -10.95 20.37 -7.12
CA THR A 21 -11.52 19.56 -6.03
C THR A 21 -10.52 18.54 -5.51
N SER A 22 -9.70 17.96 -6.38
CA SER A 22 -8.62 17.06 -5.97
C SER A 22 -7.54 17.77 -5.16
N LEU A 23 -7.14 18.96 -5.60
CA LEU A 23 -6.15 19.78 -4.92
C LEU A 23 -6.62 20.19 -3.52
N ILE A 24 -7.84 20.72 -3.41
CA ILE A 24 -8.40 21.15 -2.13
C ILE A 24 -8.55 19.96 -1.17
N SER A 25 -9.07 18.82 -1.65
CA SER A 25 -9.27 17.64 -0.80
C SER A 25 -7.95 17.05 -0.30
N LEU A 26 -6.90 17.03 -1.11
CA LEU A 26 -5.56 16.58 -0.68
C LEU A 26 -4.86 17.60 0.21
N ALA A 27 -5.04 18.90 -0.02
CA ALA A 27 -4.55 19.94 0.89
C ALA A 27 -5.15 19.77 2.29
N ILE A 28 -6.47 19.64 2.38
CA ILE A 28 -7.17 19.40 3.65
C ILE A 28 -6.68 18.09 4.29
N SER A 29 -6.54 17.01 3.51
CA SER A 29 -6.07 15.73 4.04
C SER A 29 -4.63 15.79 4.56
N SER A 30 -3.75 16.54 3.89
CA SER A 30 -2.37 16.76 4.31
C SER A 30 -2.27 17.62 5.58
N ILE A 31 -3.12 18.63 5.72
CA ILE A 31 -3.21 19.44 6.93
C ILE A 31 -3.72 18.60 8.11
N ILE A 32 -4.79 17.81 7.90
CA ILE A 32 -5.36 16.95 8.95
C ILE A 32 -4.34 15.90 9.40
N SER A 33 -3.65 15.24 8.46
CA SER A 33 -2.64 14.23 8.81
C SER A 33 -1.44 14.84 9.55
N LEU A 34 -1.04 16.08 9.22
CA LEU A 34 -0.04 16.81 10.00
C LEU A 34 -0.52 17.05 11.43
N PHE A 35 -1.78 17.46 11.62
CA PHE A 35 -2.36 17.59 12.96
C PHE A 35 -2.40 16.24 13.71
N THR A 36 -2.67 15.13 13.01
CA THR A 36 -2.59 13.79 13.60
C THR A 36 -1.19 13.45 14.08
N VAL A 37 -0.14 13.77 13.30
CA VAL A 37 1.26 13.61 13.73
C VAL A 37 1.55 14.42 14.99
N VAL A 38 1.16 15.70 15.01
CA VAL A 38 1.37 16.57 16.17
C VAL A 38 0.61 16.05 17.40
N ALA A 39 -0.62 15.57 17.23
CA ALA A 39 -1.43 15.03 18.32
C ALA A 39 -0.79 13.77 18.95
N VAL A 40 -0.33 12.82 18.12
CA VAL A 40 0.37 11.61 18.61
C VAL A 40 1.67 11.97 19.33
N LEU A 41 2.43 12.95 18.83
CA LEU A 41 3.66 13.43 19.49
C LEU A 41 3.38 14.14 20.82
N ALA A 42 2.36 15.01 20.86
CA ALA A 42 2.00 15.78 22.04
C ALA A 42 1.51 14.89 23.19
N ASP A 43 0.76 13.84 22.87
CA ASP A 43 0.23 12.89 23.86
C ASP A 43 1.23 11.75 24.16
N LYS A 44 2.53 12.06 24.26
CA LYS A 44 3.59 11.09 24.61
C LYS A 44 3.57 9.80 23.79
N PHE A 45 3.30 9.90 22.48
CA PHE A 45 3.22 8.76 21.55
C PHE A 45 2.05 7.80 21.81
N GLN A 46 0.97 8.26 22.45
CA GLN A 46 -0.26 7.47 22.55
C GLN A 46 -0.82 7.17 21.14
N THR A 47 -1.22 5.91 20.95
CA THR A 47 -1.81 5.45 19.70
C THR A 47 -3.27 5.87 19.63
N ILE A 48 -3.67 6.53 18.55
CA ILE A 48 -5.08 6.86 18.29
C ILE A 48 -5.78 5.62 17.76
N ARG A 49 -6.86 5.20 18.42
CA ARG A 49 -7.70 4.06 18.01
C ARG A 49 -9.11 4.54 17.69
N TYR A 50 -9.66 4.05 16.58
CA TYR A 50 -11.01 4.36 16.14
C TYR A 50 -11.73 3.10 15.67
N ARG A 51 -12.76 2.69 16.40
CA ARG A 51 -13.61 1.54 16.05
C ARG A 51 -14.71 1.97 15.09
N MET A 52 -14.66 1.50 13.85
CA MET A 52 -15.70 1.81 12.88
C MET A 52 -17.03 1.19 13.31
N GLY A 53 -18.10 1.99 13.29
CA GLY A 53 -19.46 1.53 13.58
C GLY A 53 -19.76 1.21 15.05
N GLY A 54 -18.79 1.36 15.96
CA GLY A 54 -19.01 1.17 17.40
C GLY A 54 -19.38 -0.27 17.81
N TRP A 55 -18.98 -1.27 17.02
CA TRP A 55 -19.22 -2.67 17.35
C TRP A 55 -18.52 -3.04 18.67
N PRO A 56 -19.23 -3.62 19.65
CA PRO A 56 -18.62 -4.06 20.89
C PRO A 56 -17.70 -5.25 20.66
N GLU A 57 -16.73 -5.42 21.55
CA GLU A 57 -15.92 -6.64 21.62
C GLU A 57 -16.82 -7.85 21.89
N SER A 58 -16.47 -9.00 21.32
CA SER A 58 -17.14 -10.27 21.62
C SER A 58 -16.11 -11.32 21.95
N ASN A 59 -16.34 -12.05 23.05
CA ASN A 59 -15.42 -13.07 23.56
C ASN A 59 -13.98 -12.56 23.78
N GLY A 60 -13.82 -11.26 24.08
CA GLY A 60 -12.52 -10.63 24.30
C GLY A 60 -11.77 -10.24 23.02
N TYR A 61 -12.40 -10.35 21.84
CA TYR A 61 -11.83 -9.96 20.55
C TYR A 61 -12.61 -8.82 19.89
N GLU A 62 -11.91 -8.00 19.13
CA GLU A 62 -12.53 -6.97 18.29
C GLU A 62 -13.16 -7.61 17.04
N ILE A 63 -14.47 -7.41 16.85
CA ILE A 63 -15.18 -7.85 15.62
C ILE A 63 -15.23 -6.73 14.57
N GLY A 64 -15.21 -5.48 15.00
CA GLY A 64 -15.28 -4.32 14.12
C GLY A 64 -13.94 -4.01 13.46
N ILE A 65 -13.99 -3.30 12.34
CA ILE A 65 -12.77 -2.73 11.73
C ILE A 65 -12.26 -1.62 12.65
N GLU A 66 -11.06 -1.80 13.16
CA GLU A 66 -10.35 -0.79 13.91
C GLU A 66 -9.36 -0.05 13.00
N LEU A 67 -9.34 1.28 13.11
CA LEU A 67 -8.24 2.11 12.62
C LEU A 67 -7.33 2.44 13.79
N ARG A 68 -6.05 2.13 13.64
CA ARG A 68 -5.02 2.31 14.64
C ARG A 68 -3.90 3.16 14.04
N VAL A 69 -3.64 4.32 14.62
CA VAL A 69 -2.64 5.28 14.17
C VAL A 69 -1.63 5.51 15.29
N ASP A 70 -0.50 4.83 15.19
CA ASP A 70 0.70 5.13 15.99
C ASP A 70 1.58 6.17 15.29
N ILE A 71 2.75 6.47 15.88
CA ILE A 71 3.65 7.48 15.33
C ILE A 71 4.14 7.16 13.93
N LEU A 72 4.48 5.89 13.66
CA LEU A 72 4.96 5.49 12.34
C LEU A 72 3.83 5.58 11.31
N ALA A 73 2.64 5.09 11.66
CA ALA A 73 1.45 5.21 10.83
C ALA A 73 1.11 6.68 10.53
N ALA A 74 1.15 7.56 11.53
CA ALA A 74 0.89 8.99 11.37
C ALA A 74 1.86 9.63 10.38
N LEU A 75 3.17 9.34 10.51
CA LEU A 75 4.20 9.85 9.60
C LEU A 75 4.01 9.35 8.17
N VAL A 76 3.70 8.07 7.98
CA VAL A 76 3.49 7.50 6.65
C VAL A 76 2.20 8.04 6.02
N VAL A 77 1.11 8.20 6.77
CA VAL A 77 -0.13 8.84 6.28
C VAL A 77 0.12 10.29 5.88
N PHE A 78 0.90 11.03 6.67
CA PHE A 78 1.31 12.39 6.32
C PHE A 78 2.13 12.40 5.03
N ALA A 79 3.14 11.54 4.89
CA ALA A 79 3.94 11.42 3.67
C ALA A 79 3.07 11.12 2.44
N VAL A 80 2.14 10.15 2.55
CA VAL A 80 1.21 9.79 1.47
C VAL A 80 0.35 10.97 1.03
N THR A 81 -0.29 11.65 1.98
CA THR A 81 -1.18 12.79 1.67
C THR A 81 -0.41 14.02 1.20
N PHE A 82 0.77 14.30 1.75
CA PHE A 82 1.62 15.42 1.37
C PHE A 82 2.20 15.24 -0.04
N VAL A 83 2.77 14.07 -0.35
CA VAL A 83 3.25 13.77 -1.71
C VAL A 83 2.10 13.76 -2.71
N GLY A 84 0.93 13.23 -2.34
CA GLY A 84 -0.28 13.33 -3.14
C GLY A 84 -0.68 14.78 -3.44
N PHE A 85 -0.65 15.64 -2.42
CA PHE A 85 -0.93 17.08 -2.58
C PHE A 85 0.07 17.76 -3.52
N VAL A 86 1.38 17.59 -3.27
CA VAL A 86 2.45 18.19 -4.10
C VAL A 86 2.35 17.74 -5.55
N ASN A 87 2.16 16.44 -5.81
CA ASN A 87 2.00 15.94 -7.18
C ASN A 87 0.75 16.48 -7.87
N THR A 88 -0.33 16.74 -7.12
CA THR A 88 -1.55 17.32 -7.68
C THR A 88 -1.36 18.78 -8.12
N ILE A 89 -0.47 19.55 -7.48
CA ILE A 89 -0.15 20.92 -7.93
C ILE A 89 0.39 20.88 -9.37
N TYR A 90 1.27 19.94 -9.67
CA TYR A 90 1.93 19.82 -10.98
C TYR A 90 1.14 19.02 -12.02
N SER A 91 0.07 18.31 -11.63
CA SER A 91 -0.59 17.34 -12.50
C SER A 91 -1.47 17.95 -13.58
N LYS A 92 -1.96 19.19 -13.42
CA LYS A 92 -3.03 19.75 -14.28
C LYS A 92 -2.71 19.67 -15.78
N THR A 93 -1.69 20.40 -16.21
CA THR A 93 -1.33 20.55 -17.63
C THR A 93 -0.93 19.20 -18.26
N ARG A 94 -0.24 18.36 -17.49
CA ARG A 94 0.25 17.06 -17.97
C ARG A 94 -0.87 16.02 -18.06
N ALA A 95 -1.78 16.00 -17.09
CA ALA A 95 -2.95 15.13 -17.12
C ALA A 95 -3.87 15.48 -18.31
N GLU A 96 -4.16 16.76 -18.52
CA GLU A 96 -4.97 17.21 -19.66
C GLU A 96 -4.34 16.79 -21.01
N ALA A 97 -3.01 16.84 -21.13
CA ALA A 97 -2.29 16.44 -22.34
C ALA A 97 -2.23 14.91 -22.55
N GLU A 98 -2.05 14.12 -21.50
CA GLU A 98 -1.80 12.67 -21.61
C GLU A 98 -3.08 11.81 -21.53
N VAL A 99 -4.08 12.19 -20.72
CA VAL A 99 -5.31 11.39 -20.52
C VAL A 99 -6.55 11.99 -21.19
N GLN A 100 -6.46 13.20 -21.75
CA GLN A 100 -7.49 13.84 -22.59
C GLN A 100 -8.89 13.81 -21.94
N ASP A 101 -9.88 13.17 -22.58
CA ASP A 101 -11.26 13.12 -22.09
C ASP A 101 -11.45 12.32 -20.79
N LYS A 102 -10.40 11.66 -20.30
CA LYS A 102 -10.42 10.82 -19.09
C LYS A 102 -9.92 11.54 -17.84
N VAL A 103 -9.70 12.85 -17.88
CA VAL A 103 -9.16 13.65 -16.75
C VAL A 103 -9.98 13.48 -15.47
N SER A 104 -11.31 13.43 -15.56
CA SER A 104 -12.19 13.21 -14.40
C SER A 104 -11.92 11.86 -13.73
N PHE A 105 -11.87 10.78 -14.51
CA PHE A 105 -11.55 9.44 -14.01
C PHE A 105 -10.13 9.35 -13.46
N PHE A 106 -9.15 10.01 -14.10
CA PHE A 106 -7.79 10.08 -13.60
C PHE A 106 -7.74 10.65 -12.18
N TYR A 107 -8.34 11.82 -11.94
CA TYR A 107 -8.37 12.43 -10.62
C TYR A 107 -9.17 11.61 -9.59
N ALA A 108 -10.29 11.01 -9.99
CA ALA A 108 -11.06 10.11 -9.12
C ALA A 108 -10.22 8.90 -8.67
N LEU A 109 -9.48 8.29 -9.61
CA LEU A 109 -8.61 7.14 -9.32
C LEU A 109 -7.40 7.53 -8.49
N ILE A 110 -6.79 8.70 -8.71
CA ILE A 110 -5.72 9.22 -7.83
C ILE A 110 -6.24 9.41 -6.41
N GLN A 111 -7.42 10.01 -6.23
CA GLN A 111 -8.02 10.17 -4.91
C GLN A 111 -8.31 8.83 -4.25
N LEU A 112 -8.81 7.85 -5.00
CA LEU A 112 -9.09 6.51 -4.48
C LEU A 112 -7.80 5.73 -4.16
N LEU A 113 -6.73 5.93 -4.94
CA LEU A 113 -5.39 5.41 -4.66
C LEU A 113 -4.87 5.96 -3.32
N ILE A 114 -4.92 7.27 -3.11
CA ILE A 114 -4.49 7.90 -1.85
C ILE A 114 -5.32 7.40 -0.66
N VAL A 115 -6.65 7.25 -0.84
CA VAL A 115 -7.52 6.65 0.19
C VAL A 115 -7.11 5.22 0.52
N GLY A 116 -6.85 4.40 -0.49
CA GLY A 116 -6.39 3.02 -0.30
C GLY A 116 -5.08 2.97 0.47
N LEU A 117 -4.08 3.77 0.05
CA LEU A 117 -2.77 3.85 0.71
C LEU A 117 -2.87 4.33 2.16
N CYS A 118 -3.64 5.38 2.45
CA CYS A 118 -3.87 5.82 3.83
C CYS A 118 -4.59 4.73 4.64
N GLY A 119 -5.60 4.07 4.06
CA GLY A 119 -6.32 2.99 4.71
C GLY A 119 -5.40 1.81 5.07
N ILE A 120 -4.53 1.39 4.14
CA ILE A 120 -3.54 0.32 4.35
C ILE A 120 -2.69 0.61 5.60
N VAL A 121 -2.27 1.86 5.75
CA VAL A 121 -1.43 2.28 6.87
C VAL A 121 -2.21 2.28 8.18
N MET A 122 -3.46 2.74 8.17
CA MET A 122 -4.26 2.94 9.39
C MET A 122 -5.02 1.69 9.86
N THR A 123 -5.34 0.72 9.00
CA THR A 123 -6.21 -0.39 9.40
C THR A 123 -5.53 -1.33 10.40
N ASN A 124 -6.22 -1.77 11.45
CA ASN A 124 -5.74 -2.80 12.39
C ASN A 124 -6.38 -4.17 12.18
N ASP A 125 -6.86 -4.44 10.97
CA ASP A 125 -7.53 -5.68 10.61
C ASP A 125 -6.84 -6.30 9.39
N ALA A 126 -6.44 -7.56 9.50
CA ALA A 126 -5.66 -8.27 8.48
C ALA A 126 -6.44 -8.50 7.18
N PHE A 127 -7.76 -8.65 7.25
CA PHE A 127 -8.62 -8.80 6.07
C PHE A 127 -8.94 -7.45 5.44
N ASN A 128 -9.20 -6.41 6.23
CA ASN A 128 -9.39 -5.07 5.70
C ASN A 128 -8.10 -4.56 5.03
N LEU A 129 -6.93 -4.94 5.53
CA LEU A 129 -5.65 -4.70 4.87
C LEU A 129 -5.62 -5.33 3.45
N TYR A 130 -6.10 -6.56 3.27
CA TYR A 130 -6.28 -7.16 1.93
C TYR A 130 -7.21 -6.32 1.05
N VAL A 131 -8.38 -5.93 1.57
CA VAL A 131 -9.36 -5.14 0.82
C VAL A 131 -8.76 -3.82 0.34
N LEU A 132 -8.00 -3.14 1.20
CA LEU A 132 -7.37 -1.85 0.88
C LEU A 132 -6.19 -2.01 -0.09
N ILE A 133 -5.42 -3.10 0.01
CA ILE A 133 -4.41 -3.47 -1.00
C ILE A 133 -5.08 -3.67 -2.36
N GLU A 134 -6.23 -4.34 -2.42
CA GLU A 134 -6.95 -4.55 -3.68
C GLU A 134 -7.57 -3.27 -4.24
N ILE A 135 -8.12 -2.38 -3.41
CA ILE A 135 -8.58 -1.05 -3.85
C ILE A 135 -7.42 -0.26 -4.47
N THR A 136 -6.27 -0.24 -3.80
CA THR A 136 -5.04 0.42 -4.29
C THR A 136 -4.55 -0.22 -5.59
N SER A 137 -4.70 -1.54 -5.72
CA SER A 137 -4.27 -2.30 -6.90
C SER A 137 -5.17 -2.02 -8.11
N LEU A 138 -6.49 -2.13 -7.94
CA LEU A 138 -7.46 -1.87 -9.00
C LEU A 138 -7.37 -0.44 -9.53
N THR A 139 -7.21 0.54 -8.62
CA THR A 139 -6.99 1.94 -9.01
C THR A 139 -5.71 2.11 -9.81
N SER A 140 -4.63 1.46 -9.38
CA SER A 140 -3.35 1.46 -10.08
C SER A 140 -3.42 0.85 -11.47
N TYR A 141 -4.09 -0.30 -11.63
CA TYR A 141 -4.27 -0.94 -12.93
C TYR A 141 -5.00 -0.03 -13.90
N ALA A 142 -6.08 0.61 -13.44
CA ALA A 142 -6.84 1.55 -14.24
C ALA A 142 -6.00 2.78 -14.62
N LEU A 143 -5.23 3.35 -13.69
CA LEU A 143 -4.34 4.49 -13.95
C LEU A 143 -3.22 4.17 -14.94
N ILE A 144 -2.65 2.96 -14.89
CA ILE A 144 -1.63 2.52 -15.87
C ILE A 144 -2.28 2.30 -17.24
N ALA A 145 -3.46 1.68 -17.28
CA ALA A 145 -4.17 1.38 -18.54
C ALA A 145 -4.63 2.65 -19.30
N MET A 146 -4.67 3.80 -18.64
CA MET A 146 -4.92 5.10 -19.29
C MET A 146 -3.78 5.58 -20.20
N GLY A 147 -2.62 4.93 -20.16
CA GLY A 147 -1.49 5.25 -21.02
C GLY A 147 -1.62 4.77 -22.47
N ASN A 148 -0.48 4.61 -23.14
CA ASN A 148 -0.43 4.16 -24.52
C ASN A 148 -0.75 2.65 -24.68
N ARG A 149 -0.73 2.14 -25.92
CA ARG A 149 -1.02 0.71 -26.21
C ARG A 149 -0.15 -0.28 -25.42
N ARG A 150 1.11 0.06 -25.13
CA ARG A 150 2.00 -0.78 -24.30
C ARG A 150 1.60 -0.74 -22.83
N ALA A 151 1.05 0.38 -22.36
CA ALA A 151 0.55 0.54 -21.01
C ALA A 151 -0.61 -0.42 -20.70
N VAL A 152 -1.49 -0.68 -21.66
CA VAL A 152 -2.58 -1.66 -21.50
C VAL A 152 -2.04 -3.06 -21.24
N LEU A 153 -1.05 -3.51 -22.02
CA LEU A 153 -0.41 -4.82 -21.80
C LEU A 153 0.34 -4.87 -20.47
N SER A 154 1.06 -3.80 -20.10
CA SER A 154 1.72 -3.73 -18.80
C SER A 154 0.73 -3.75 -17.63
N SER A 155 -0.41 -3.06 -17.76
CA SER A 155 -1.48 -3.07 -16.77
C SER A 155 -2.04 -4.48 -16.63
N PHE A 156 -2.30 -5.17 -17.74
CA PHE A 156 -2.74 -6.57 -17.72
C PHE A 156 -1.73 -7.51 -17.02
N ASN A 157 -0.44 -7.39 -17.32
CA ASN A 157 0.59 -8.16 -16.63
C ASN A 157 0.63 -7.85 -15.13
N TYR A 158 0.42 -6.58 -14.76
CA TYR A 158 0.35 -6.18 -13.37
C TYR A 158 -0.93 -6.69 -12.67
N VAL A 159 -2.07 -6.75 -13.36
CA VAL A 159 -3.30 -7.39 -12.87
C VAL A 159 -3.02 -8.86 -12.55
N ILE A 160 -2.43 -9.62 -13.47
CA ILE A 160 -2.12 -11.05 -13.26
C ILE A 160 -1.21 -11.23 -12.04
N MET A 161 -0.06 -10.55 -12.00
CA MET A 161 0.87 -10.66 -10.88
C MET A 161 0.22 -10.22 -9.58
N GLY A 162 -0.58 -9.16 -9.64
CA GLY A 162 -1.29 -8.63 -8.50
C GLY A 162 -2.36 -9.57 -7.95
N THR A 163 -3.14 -10.25 -8.80
CA THR A 163 -4.12 -11.25 -8.39
C THR A 163 -3.45 -12.46 -7.76
N ILE A 164 -2.29 -12.89 -8.29
CA ILE A 164 -1.48 -13.96 -7.68
C ILE A 164 -1.05 -13.54 -6.27
N GLY A 165 -0.47 -12.34 -6.13
CA GLY A 165 -0.06 -11.80 -4.83
C GLY A 165 -1.23 -11.65 -3.84
N ALA A 166 -2.36 -11.14 -4.31
CA ALA A 166 -3.58 -10.98 -3.52
C ALA A 166 -4.12 -12.33 -3.03
N SER A 167 -4.08 -13.36 -3.90
CA SER A 167 -4.51 -14.72 -3.56
C SER A 167 -3.61 -15.33 -2.48
N PHE A 168 -2.28 -15.18 -2.59
CA PHE A 168 -1.37 -15.62 -1.54
C PHE A 168 -1.64 -14.90 -0.22
N TYR A 169 -1.76 -13.57 -0.24
CA TYR A 169 -2.06 -12.82 0.98
C TYR A 169 -3.35 -13.31 1.65
N LEU A 170 -4.44 -13.44 0.88
CA LEU A 170 -5.74 -13.87 1.40
C LEU A 170 -5.71 -15.31 1.94
N LEU A 171 -5.00 -16.23 1.28
CA LEU A 171 -4.80 -17.59 1.78
C LEU A 171 -4.09 -17.58 3.12
N GLY A 172 -3.03 -16.79 3.28
CA GLY A 172 -2.32 -16.69 4.54
C GLY A 172 -3.16 -16.08 5.66
N VAL A 173 -3.97 -15.05 5.38
CA VAL A 173 -4.96 -14.53 6.34
C VAL A 173 -6.00 -15.59 6.71
N GLY A 174 -6.45 -16.40 5.74
CA GLY A 174 -7.35 -17.53 6.01
C GLY A 174 -6.76 -18.54 6.99
N TYR A 175 -5.48 -18.89 6.85
CA TYR A 175 -4.78 -19.77 7.79
C TYR A 175 -4.67 -19.15 9.19
N LEU A 176 -4.37 -17.83 9.29
CA LEU A 176 -4.38 -17.13 10.57
C LEU A 176 -5.76 -17.23 11.20
N TYR A 177 -6.82 -16.88 10.47
CA TYR A 177 -8.18 -16.89 11.00
C TYR A 177 -8.63 -18.27 11.47
N ILE A 178 -8.30 -19.34 10.76
CA ILE A 178 -8.60 -20.72 11.19
C ILE A 178 -7.93 -21.05 12.54
N LYS A 179 -6.75 -20.48 12.82
CA LYS A 179 -5.99 -20.75 14.04
C LYS A 179 -6.27 -19.78 15.18
N THR A 180 -6.58 -18.52 14.89
CA THR A 180 -6.76 -17.48 15.90
C THR A 180 -8.22 -17.12 16.14
N GLY A 181 -9.11 -17.35 15.18
CA GLY A 181 -10.53 -16.98 15.24
C GLY A 181 -10.80 -15.48 15.12
N THR A 182 -9.77 -14.66 14.90
CA THR A 182 -9.85 -13.19 14.84
C THR A 182 -9.05 -12.63 13.66
N LEU A 183 -9.46 -11.47 13.19
CA LEU A 183 -8.84 -10.72 12.09
C LEU A 183 -8.14 -9.45 12.58
N ASN A 184 -8.41 -9.00 13.81
CA ASN A 184 -7.71 -7.87 14.40
C ASN A 184 -6.24 -8.25 14.65
N ILE A 185 -5.33 -7.38 14.23
CA ILE A 185 -3.88 -7.65 14.25
C ILE A 185 -3.34 -7.78 15.69
N ASP A 186 -3.84 -6.97 16.62
CA ASP A 186 -3.42 -7.02 18.03
C ASP A 186 -3.90 -8.33 18.68
N ASP A 187 -5.15 -8.72 18.39
CA ASP A 187 -5.73 -9.97 18.90
C ASP A 187 -5.04 -11.20 18.31
N ILE A 188 -4.72 -11.20 17.01
CA ILE A 188 -3.94 -12.26 16.36
C ILE A 188 -2.61 -12.42 17.11
N ARG A 189 -1.87 -11.33 17.33
CA ARG A 189 -0.59 -11.36 18.03
C ARG A 189 -0.74 -11.93 19.44
N MET A 190 -1.78 -11.51 20.16
CA MET A 190 -2.06 -11.98 21.53
C MET A 190 -2.33 -13.49 21.55
N VAL A 191 -3.15 -13.99 20.64
CA VAL A 191 -3.49 -15.43 20.55
C VAL A 191 -2.26 -16.26 20.18
N LEU A 192 -1.45 -15.80 19.23
CA LEU A 192 -0.21 -16.49 18.86
C LEU A 192 0.76 -16.58 20.04
N GLY A 193 0.90 -15.50 20.82
CA GLY A 193 1.74 -15.44 22.02
C GLY A 193 1.25 -16.33 23.15
N ASN A 194 -0.01 -16.19 23.56
CA ASN A 194 -0.57 -16.89 24.72
C ASN A 194 -0.62 -18.41 24.54
N ASN A 195 -0.84 -18.86 23.30
CA ASN A 195 -0.95 -20.29 22.97
C ASN A 195 0.35 -20.88 22.41
N ASN A 196 1.45 -20.12 22.40
CA ASN A 196 2.74 -20.49 21.83
C ASN A 196 2.64 -21.10 20.42
N LEU A 197 1.85 -20.47 19.53
CA LEU A 197 1.53 -21.02 18.21
C LEU A 197 2.60 -20.72 17.15
N TRP A 198 3.67 -20.03 17.50
CA TRP A 198 4.72 -19.59 16.59
C TRP A 198 5.36 -20.75 15.81
N GLU A 199 5.53 -21.90 16.45
CA GLU A 199 6.14 -23.08 15.83
C GLU A 199 5.16 -23.94 15.03
N HIS A 200 3.85 -23.65 15.08
CA HIS A 200 2.88 -24.42 14.33
C HIS A 200 3.07 -24.22 12.82
N GLN A 201 3.19 -25.34 12.10
CA GLN A 201 3.40 -25.35 10.64
C GLN A 201 2.37 -24.50 9.87
N SER A 202 1.12 -24.45 10.32
CA SER A 202 0.09 -23.61 9.70
C SER A 202 0.38 -22.11 9.83
N ILE A 203 0.99 -21.66 10.94
CA ILE A 203 1.37 -20.27 11.15
C ILE A 203 2.56 -19.91 10.27
N VAL A 204 3.52 -20.83 10.13
CA VAL A 204 4.64 -20.68 9.19
C VAL A 204 4.14 -20.57 7.74
N VAL A 205 3.21 -21.45 7.34
CA VAL A 205 2.59 -21.39 6.00
C VAL A 205 1.82 -20.08 5.81
N ALA A 206 1.08 -19.62 6.84
CA ALA A 206 0.40 -18.34 6.81
C ALA A 206 1.37 -17.17 6.59
N PHE A 207 2.48 -17.16 7.34
CA PHE A 207 3.54 -16.17 7.19
C PHE A 207 4.08 -16.14 5.76
N ILE A 208 4.50 -17.30 5.22
CA ILE A 208 5.07 -17.39 3.87
C ILE A 208 4.09 -16.84 2.84
N PHE A 209 2.81 -17.23 2.90
CA PHE A 209 1.81 -16.76 1.95
C PHE A 209 1.51 -15.26 2.08
N ILE A 210 1.42 -14.73 3.29
CA ILE A 210 1.28 -13.28 3.50
C ILE A 210 2.48 -12.54 2.93
N MET A 211 3.70 -13.00 3.24
CA MET A 211 4.93 -12.36 2.78
C MET A 211 5.09 -12.42 1.27
N LEU A 212 4.76 -13.54 0.62
CA LEU A 212 4.74 -13.65 -0.85
C LEU A 212 3.75 -12.65 -1.47
N GLY A 213 2.56 -12.50 -0.87
CA GLY A 213 1.58 -11.52 -1.31
C GLY A 213 2.07 -10.09 -1.18
N VAL A 214 2.62 -9.74 0.00
CA VAL A 214 3.22 -8.42 0.27
C VAL A 214 4.38 -8.13 -0.67
N TRP A 215 5.33 -9.06 -0.83
CA TRP A 215 6.50 -8.91 -1.70
C TRP A 215 6.12 -8.75 -3.17
N THR A 216 5.10 -9.45 -3.64
CA THR A 216 4.59 -9.31 -5.00
C THR A 216 4.07 -7.89 -5.23
N LYS A 217 3.29 -7.34 -4.29
CA LYS A 217 2.74 -5.98 -4.36
C LYS A 217 3.81 -4.90 -4.15
N MET A 218 4.84 -5.20 -3.35
CA MET A 218 6.00 -4.34 -3.12
C MET A 218 6.96 -4.31 -4.31
N ALA A 219 6.82 -5.24 -5.27
CA ALA A 219 7.82 -5.50 -6.31
C ALA A 219 9.20 -5.82 -5.72
N PHE A 220 9.24 -6.61 -4.63
CA PHE A 220 10.49 -7.06 -4.03
C PHE A 220 11.20 -8.04 -4.96
N PHE A 221 12.53 -7.99 -5.04
CA PHE A 221 13.27 -8.94 -5.86
C PHE A 221 13.06 -10.39 -5.35
N PRO A 222 12.84 -11.39 -6.24
CA PRO A 222 12.80 -11.35 -7.70
C PRO A 222 11.40 -11.07 -8.30
N LEU A 223 10.38 -10.82 -7.48
CA LEU A 223 8.98 -10.60 -7.87
C LEU A 223 8.68 -9.19 -8.45
N HIS A 224 9.72 -8.47 -8.87
CA HIS A 224 9.65 -7.10 -9.35
C HIS A 224 9.28 -6.95 -10.84
N GLY A 225 9.21 -8.06 -11.60
CA GLY A 225 9.16 -8.04 -13.06
C GLY A 225 8.01 -7.25 -13.70
N TRP A 226 6.91 -7.03 -12.96
CA TRP A 226 5.78 -6.23 -13.43
C TRP A 226 6.05 -4.72 -13.36
N LEU A 227 6.84 -4.23 -12.39
CA LEU A 227 6.97 -2.82 -12.04
C LEU A 227 7.66 -1.98 -13.14
N PRO A 228 8.81 -2.39 -13.72
CA PRO A 228 9.52 -1.53 -14.66
C PRO A 228 8.71 -1.14 -15.89
N ASN A 229 7.99 -2.10 -16.47
CA ASN A 229 7.14 -1.85 -17.64
C ASN A 229 5.81 -1.18 -17.27
N ALA A 230 5.26 -1.45 -16.08
CA ALA A 230 4.05 -0.78 -15.61
C ALA A 230 4.28 0.74 -15.48
N TYR A 231 5.36 1.14 -14.81
CA TYR A 231 5.59 2.56 -14.53
C TYR A 231 6.20 3.29 -15.73
N ALA A 232 7.04 2.64 -16.53
CA ALA A 232 7.64 3.29 -17.69
C ALA A 232 6.61 3.62 -18.80
N TYR A 233 5.57 2.80 -18.96
CA TYR A 233 4.54 3.01 -20.00
C TYR A 233 3.27 3.70 -19.50
N ALA A 234 3.08 3.82 -18.18
CA ALA A 234 1.99 4.61 -17.61
C ALA A 234 2.07 6.09 -18.04
N PRO A 235 0.94 6.84 -17.99
CA PRO A 235 0.98 8.29 -18.01
C PRO A 235 2.03 8.82 -17.02
N SER A 236 2.77 9.85 -17.41
CA SER A 236 3.86 10.39 -16.61
C SER A 236 3.38 10.82 -15.24
N MET A 237 2.21 11.45 -15.14
CA MET A 237 1.63 11.83 -13.84
C MET A 237 1.24 10.61 -13.00
N THR A 238 0.70 9.53 -13.60
CA THR A 238 0.44 8.28 -12.86
C THR A 238 1.72 7.78 -12.18
N GLY A 239 2.84 7.78 -12.92
CA GLY A 239 4.14 7.39 -12.40
C GLY A 239 4.62 8.23 -11.21
N THR A 240 4.43 9.56 -11.24
CA THR A 240 4.89 10.44 -10.14
C THR A 240 4.13 10.22 -8.84
N PHE A 241 2.86 9.80 -8.89
CA PHE A 241 2.10 9.41 -7.69
C PHE A 241 2.49 8.02 -7.20
N MET A 242 2.56 7.03 -8.09
CA MET A 242 2.74 5.63 -7.70
C MET A 242 4.16 5.30 -7.23
N ALA A 243 5.18 5.84 -7.91
CA ALA A 243 6.59 5.54 -7.64
C ALA A 243 7.05 5.82 -6.20
N PRO A 244 6.83 7.03 -5.63
CA PRO A 244 7.26 7.33 -4.27
C PRO A 244 6.35 6.73 -3.19
N LEU A 245 5.11 6.34 -3.53
CA LEU A 245 4.11 5.97 -2.53
C LEU A 245 3.90 4.47 -2.39
N MET A 246 3.64 3.76 -3.50
CA MET A 246 3.10 2.40 -3.42
C MET A 246 4.07 1.41 -2.80
N THR A 247 5.31 1.38 -3.28
CA THR A 247 6.31 0.44 -2.77
C THR A 247 6.66 0.76 -1.32
N LYS A 248 6.74 2.05 -0.96
CA LYS A 248 7.06 2.52 0.40
C LYS A 248 5.96 2.15 1.41
N VAL A 249 4.70 2.29 1.02
CA VAL A 249 3.57 1.82 1.85
C VAL A 249 3.59 0.29 2.01
N MET A 250 3.97 -0.46 0.97
CA MET A 250 4.11 -1.91 1.09
C MET A 250 5.31 -2.32 1.96
N VAL A 251 6.40 -1.56 1.98
CA VAL A 251 7.51 -1.74 2.95
C VAL A 251 6.99 -1.54 4.38
N TYR A 252 6.19 -0.50 4.62
CA TYR A 252 5.52 -0.30 5.92
C TYR A 252 4.66 -1.52 6.30
N VAL A 253 3.86 -2.05 5.35
CA VAL A 253 3.06 -3.27 5.57
C VAL A 253 3.94 -4.46 5.90
N MET A 254 5.06 -4.64 5.19
CA MET A 254 6.01 -5.73 5.43
C MET A 254 6.55 -5.67 6.86
N ILE A 255 7.04 -4.50 7.28
CA ILE A 255 7.55 -4.28 8.65
C ILE A 255 6.44 -4.54 9.67
N ARG A 256 5.22 -4.04 9.42
CA ARG A 256 4.08 -4.23 10.32
C ARG A 256 3.69 -5.69 10.45
N VAL A 257 3.58 -6.43 9.35
CA VAL A 257 3.26 -7.86 9.39
C VAL A 257 4.35 -8.61 10.14
N MET A 258 5.61 -8.41 9.79
CA MET A 258 6.73 -9.14 10.38
C MET A 258 6.89 -8.84 11.88
N VAL A 259 6.96 -7.56 12.26
CA VAL A 259 7.34 -7.16 13.61
C VAL A 259 6.13 -7.00 14.54
N TRP A 260 4.97 -6.61 14.00
CA TRP A 260 3.77 -6.38 14.81
C TRP A 260 2.87 -7.61 14.88
N LEU A 261 2.43 -8.10 13.72
CA LEU A 261 1.46 -9.20 13.67
C LEU A 261 2.11 -10.50 14.13
N PHE A 262 3.24 -10.86 13.50
CA PHE A 262 3.99 -12.06 13.86
C PHE A 262 4.94 -11.87 15.04
N GLY A 263 5.21 -10.63 15.44
CA GLY A 263 6.10 -10.34 16.56
C GLY A 263 7.58 -10.47 16.20
N LYS A 264 8.42 -9.77 16.98
CA LYS A 264 9.88 -9.83 16.82
C LYS A 264 10.41 -11.24 17.07
N GLU A 265 9.78 -11.98 17.96
CA GLU A 265 10.15 -13.33 18.37
C GLU A 265 10.13 -14.29 17.18
N PHE A 266 9.16 -14.13 16.28
CA PHE A 266 9.04 -14.94 15.07
C PHE A 266 10.08 -14.58 14.00
N VAL A 267 10.64 -13.37 14.04
CA VAL A 267 11.53 -12.83 12.99
C VAL A 267 13.00 -12.80 13.42
N ASP A 268 13.27 -12.84 14.72
CA ASP A 268 14.60 -12.71 15.31
C ASP A 268 15.54 -13.84 14.82
N PRO A 269 16.71 -13.50 14.24
CA PRO A 269 17.71 -14.47 13.76
C PRO A 269 18.08 -15.58 14.76
N GLY A 270 17.96 -15.32 16.06
CA GLY A 270 18.26 -16.30 17.11
C GLY A 270 17.28 -17.47 17.20
N GLN A 271 16.06 -17.33 16.64
CA GLN A 271 15.01 -18.36 16.68
C GLN A 271 14.56 -18.79 15.28
N HIS A 272 14.55 -17.87 14.30
CA HIS A 272 14.10 -18.15 12.94
C HIS A 272 14.92 -17.41 11.88
N VAL A 273 14.99 -17.98 10.68
CA VAL A 273 15.81 -17.48 9.55
C VAL A 273 15.11 -16.34 8.77
N TRP A 274 13.89 -15.96 9.14
CA TRP A 274 13.06 -15.04 8.34
C TRP A 274 13.64 -13.63 8.23
N GLY A 275 14.16 -13.08 9.33
CA GLY A 275 14.81 -11.77 9.34
C GLY A 275 16.06 -11.74 8.46
N GLU A 276 16.93 -12.75 8.60
CA GLU A 276 18.14 -12.87 7.78
C GLU A 276 17.82 -13.03 6.29
N LEU A 277 16.81 -13.83 5.96
CA LEU A 277 16.38 -14.02 4.58
C LEU A 277 15.96 -12.68 3.95
N VAL A 278 15.16 -11.87 4.64
CA VAL A 278 14.75 -10.55 4.13
C VAL A 278 15.94 -9.62 3.93
N ILE A 279 16.92 -9.65 4.85
CA ILE A 279 18.15 -8.86 4.73
C ILE A 279 18.94 -9.28 3.49
N TRP A 280 19.21 -10.57 3.32
CA TRP A 280 19.96 -11.07 2.16
C TRP A 280 19.24 -10.80 0.84
N MET A 281 17.92 -11.00 0.80
CA MET A 281 17.12 -10.68 -0.38
C MET A 281 17.12 -9.18 -0.68
N SER A 282 17.13 -8.32 0.33
CA SER A 282 17.27 -6.86 0.17
C SER A 282 18.63 -6.49 -0.42
N VAL A 283 19.72 -7.11 0.07
CA VAL A 283 21.06 -6.91 -0.50
C VAL A 283 21.10 -7.31 -1.98
N ILE A 284 20.51 -8.45 -2.33
CA ILE A 284 20.41 -8.89 -3.72
C ILE A 284 19.55 -7.90 -4.54
N ALA A 285 18.44 -7.40 -3.99
CA ALA A 285 17.58 -6.42 -4.64
C ALA A 285 18.34 -5.12 -4.96
N ILE A 286 19.12 -4.61 -4.01
CA ILE A 286 19.96 -3.41 -4.18
C ILE A 286 20.96 -3.61 -5.32
N VAL A 287 21.72 -4.72 -5.28
CA VAL A 287 22.76 -5.00 -6.28
C VAL A 287 22.13 -5.25 -7.66
N ALA A 288 21.13 -6.14 -7.74
CA ALA A 288 20.48 -6.50 -8.99
C ALA A 288 19.72 -5.32 -9.60
N GLY A 289 18.97 -4.56 -8.80
CA GLY A 289 18.26 -3.36 -9.23
C GLY A 289 19.21 -2.30 -9.78
N SER A 290 20.32 -2.05 -9.09
CA SER A 290 21.36 -1.10 -9.55
C SER A 290 22.01 -1.53 -10.86
N LEU A 291 22.40 -2.81 -10.99
CA LEU A 291 23.00 -3.34 -12.22
C LEU A 291 22.01 -3.31 -13.39
N LEU A 292 20.75 -3.69 -13.15
CA LEU A 292 19.71 -3.65 -14.17
C LEU A 292 19.39 -2.21 -14.59
N ALA A 293 19.44 -1.24 -13.68
CA ALA A 293 19.27 0.17 -13.99
C ALA A 293 20.39 0.67 -14.93
N LEU A 294 21.66 0.38 -14.63
CA LEU A 294 22.81 0.75 -15.46
C LEU A 294 22.75 0.14 -16.87
N ALA A 295 22.12 -1.02 -17.02
CA ALA A 295 21.95 -1.68 -18.32
C ALA A 295 20.81 -1.08 -19.18
N ARG A 296 20.03 -0.10 -18.67
CA ARG A 296 18.93 0.52 -19.43
C ARG A 296 19.35 1.82 -20.09
N THR A 297 18.91 1.99 -21.33
CA THR A 297 19.06 3.23 -22.12
C THR A 297 17.88 4.18 -21.96
N ASP A 298 16.71 3.68 -21.58
CA ASP A 298 15.50 4.47 -21.34
C ASP A 298 15.49 5.00 -19.90
N ILE A 299 15.44 6.33 -19.74
CA ILE A 299 15.51 7.00 -18.42
C ILE A 299 14.34 6.57 -17.52
N LYS A 300 13.11 6.42 -18.04
CA LYS A 300 11.97 5.99 -17.23
C LYS A 300 12.18 4.57 -16.73
N LYS A 301 12.68 3.66 -17.56
CA LYS A 301 13.01 2.29 -17.13
C LYS A 301 14.20 2.24 -16.17
N MET A 302 15.20 3.07 -16.36
CA MET A 302 16.34 3.17 -15.44
C MET A 302 15.84 3.56 -14.04
N LEU A 303 15.02 4.61 -13.94
CA LEU A 303 14.43 5.07 -12.69
C LEU A 303 13.57 3.99 -12.01
N THR A 304 12.85 3.16 -12.78
CA THR A 304 12.03 2.10 -12.18
C THR A 304 12.83 0.95 -11.60
N TYR A 305 14.02 0.65 -12.14
CA TYR A 305 14.93 -0.30 -11.49
C TYR A 305 15.62 0.30 -10.26
N LEU A 306 15.85 1.62 -10.23
CA LEU A 306 16.30 2.30 -9.01
C LEU A 306 15.25 2.23 -7.89
N ILE A 307 13.95 2.30 -8.22
CA ILE A 307 12.87 2.07 -7.24
C ILE A 307 12.91 0.65 -6.65
N VAL A 308 13.39 -0.35 -7.40
CA VAL A 308 13.54 -1.73 -6.88
C VAL A 308 14.75 -1.84 -5.95
N ALA A 309 15.79 -1.04 -6.19
CA ALA A 309 16.98 -0.99 -5.35
C ALA A 309 16.76 -0.17 -4.06
N GLU A 310 15.85 0.81 -4.08
CA GLU A 310 15.48 1.68 -2.95
C GLU A 310 14.38 1.08 -2.07
#